data_AF-A0A1F6AYR0-F1
#
_entry.id   AF-A0A1F6AYR0-F1
#
_cell.length_a   1.000
_cell.length_b   1.000
_cell.length_c   1.000
_cell.angle_alpha   90.00
_cell.angle_beta   90.00
_cell.angle_gamma   90.00
#
_symmetry.space_group_name_H-M   'P 1'
#
loop_
_entity.id
_entity.type
_entity.pdbx_description
1 polymer ?
#
loop_
_entity_poly.entity_id
_entity_poly.type
_entity_poly.pdbx_seq_one_letter_code
_entity_poly.pdbx_strand_id
1 'polypeptide(L)'
;MEPAKVYLIGFIIASLSFLLQIWPRLTKRYFGVDTWKWLEIAEYVRTHKRLPKRSSKKYIVGSNFGYPPVIVFFLSIASKSFLEKYQFIYSPAFDFFHNYSIYFMAVAFTGNVSTGIFAQTVAALVPLLVIEASNLNTRILSILVYTISFSSLIMFSIGGSYYWLTTASFFLFILFFTHRFAVQAYAIGIIGIAISEKNIFYPLFFISILALAFVLGGRLYREIFREHLGSIRYWMDKINLRFAHQIRGLTSEDKQNNDFITRAYNLSVRIPLLYLIACNPWIFVLAILYVSSLTHFLPTPTIYIPLLGKFTVWALSLIIWAFLVLSVKQLRVVGEGHRYIEYAIFPIALIGGLYASWLWETYHFTFLVIFFLLSSIVLFVIYELQVKLVINDHSRTIDRPLWRIIDFLNRRRDKPVRLATFPMHLSFAFVYFTRSTVLNSDTYIGQGKMTDILPVISKPIGKVLEKYRINHVLLDREYVTIGELELAKYKILIDRDNYVLLKI
;
A
#
# COMPACT_ATOMS: atom_id res chain seq x y z
N MET A 1 -26.92 -0.12 27.88
CA MET A 1 -27.29 0.01 26.44
C MET A 1 -27.40 -1.41 25.88
N GLU A 2 -28.44 -1.74 25.11
CA GLU A 2 -28.52 -3.07 24.49
C GLU A 2 -27.27 -3.34 23.64
N PRO A 3 -26.66 -4.53 23.70
CA PRO A 3 -25.43 -4.85 22.97
C PRO A 3 -25.51 -4.50 21.48
N ALA A 4 -26.67 -4.73 20.86
CA ALA A 4 -26.91 -4.41 19.45
C ALA A 4 -26.74 -2.91 19.13
N LYS A 5 -27.17 -2.02 20.02
CA LYS A 5 -27.06 -0.56 19.84
C LYS A 5 -25.62 -0.09 19.94
N VAL A 6 -24.78 -0.75 20.74
CA VAL A 6 -23.34 -0.45 20.85
C VAL A 6 -22.67 -0.70 19.51
N TYR A 7 -22.88 -1.88 18.91
CA TYR A 7 -22.23 -2.25 17.66
C TYR A 7 -22.64 -1.39 16.47
N LEU A 8 -23.88 -0.89 16.44
CA LEU A 8 -24.35 0.00 15.35
C LEU A 8 -23.57 1.33 15.29
N ILE A 9 -23.11 1.85 16.43
CA ILE A 9 -22.37 3.13 16.47
C ILE A 9 -21.06 3.02 15.70
N GLY A 10 -20.33 1.91 15.88
CA GLY A 10 -19.06 1.69 15.17
C GLY A 10 -19.22 1.61 13.65
N PHE A 11 -20.41 1.26 13.16
CA PHE A 11 -20.71 1.21 11.73
C PHE A 11 -20.71 2.61 11.08
N ILE A 12 -21.12 3.64 11.82
CA ILE A 12 -21.27 5.01 11.30
C ILE A 12 -19.92 5.57 10.87
N ILE A 13 -18.91 5.54 11.75
CA ILE A 13 -17.59 6.12 11.47
C ILE A 13 -16.87 5.31 10.39
N ALA A 14 -16.97 3.98 10.43
CA ALA A 14 -16.43 3.14 9.36
C ALA A 14 -17.07 3.48 8.00
N SER A 15 -18.38 3.73 7.96
CA SER A 15 -19.10 4.14 6.74
C SER A 15 -18.66 5.52 6.24
N LEU A 16 -18.48 6.49 7.14
CA LEU A 16 -17.96 7.80 6.79
C LEU A 16 -16.53 7.71 6.25
N SER A 17 -15.68 6.87 6.83
CA SER A 17 -14.31 6.61 6.34
C SER A 17 -14.33 6.00 4.94
N PHE A 18 -15.22 5.03 4.70
CA PHE A 18 -15.44 4.45 3.37
C PHE A 18 -15.85 5.49 2.32
N LEU A 19 -16.79 6.38 2.67
CA LEU A 19 -17.22 7.47 1.78
C LEU A 19 -16.08 8.46 1.50
N LEU A 20 -15.30 8.80 2.54
CA LEU A 20 -14.11 9.65 2.42
C LEU A 20 -13.07 9.06 1.46
N GLN A 21 -12.95 7.74 1.38
CA GLN A 21 -11.99 7.09 0.49
C GLN A 21 -12.50 6.97 -0.96
N ILE A 22 -13.82 6.86 -1.16
CA ILE A 22 -14.41 6.61 -2.47
C ILE A 22 -14.68 7.88 -3.26
N TRP A 23 -15.01 8.99 -2.61
CA TRP A 23 -15.49 10.19 -3.30
C TRP A 23 -14.58 10.67 -4.45
N PRO A 24 -13.22 10.66 -4.37
CA PRO A 24 -12.38 11.14 -5.47
C PRO A 24 -12.52 10.26 -6.72
N ARG A 25 -12.90 9.00 -6.52
CA ARG A 25 -13.00 8.00 -7.58
C ARG A 25 -14.37 7.88 -8.20
N LEU A 26 -15.37 8.54 -7.62
CA LEU A 26 -16.65 8.75 -8.29
C LEU A 26 -16.47 9.59 -9.55
N THR A 27 -15.53 10.55 -9.54
CA THR A 27 -15.17 11.36 -10.72
C THR A 27 -14.02 10.72 -11.52
N LYS A 28 -13.01 10.14 -10.86
CA LYS A 28 -11.86 9.46 -11.50
C LYS A 28 -11.92 7.94 -11.33
N ARG A 29 -12.87 7.32 -12.03
CA ARG A 29 -13.15 5.88 -11.89
C ARG A 29 -11.96 4.98 -12.26
N TYR A 30 -11.26 5.30 -13.34
CA TYR A 30 -10.16 4.50 -13.89
C TYR A 30 -8.79 4.95 -13.36
N PHE A 31 -8.69 5.12 -12.04
CA PHE A 31 -7.46 5.46 -11.33
C PHE A 31 -6.74 4.20 -10.82
N GLY A 32 -5.40 4.24 -10.84
CA GLY A 32 -4.54 3.27 -10.19
C GLY A 32 -3.61 2.51 -11.14
N VAL A 33 -2.37 2.32 -10.71
CA VAL A 33 -1.33 1.60 -11.46
C VAL A 33 -1.55 0.09 -11.40
N ASP A 34 -1.56 -0.46 -10.18
CA ASP A 34 -1.62 -1.91 -9.96
C ASP A 34 -3.02 -2.51 -10.16
N THR A 35 -4.07 -1.68 -10.16
CA THR A 35 -5.48 -2.08 -10.37
C THR A 35 -5.61 -3.05 -11.54
N TRP A 36 -5.09 -2.66 -12.69
CA TRP A 36 -5.28 -3.38 -13.95
C TRP A 36 -4.57 -4.73 -13.97
N LYS A 37 -3.42 -4.82 -13.31
CA LYS A 37 -2.67 -6.08 -13.13
C LYS A 37 -3.50 -7.06 -12.29
N TRP A 38 -4.11 -6.61 -11.20
CA TRP A 38 -4.94 -7.48 -10.36
C TRP A 38 -6.18 -7.97 -11.08
N LEU A 39 -6.83 -7.09 -11.86
CA LEU A 39 -7.98 -7.47 -12.67
C LEU A 39 -7.62 -8.46 -13.78
N GLU A 40 -6.46 -8.30 -14.43
CA GLU A 40 -5.96 -9.26 -15.43
C GLU A 40 -5.79 -10.66 -14.84
N ILE A 41 -5.11 -10.76 -13.69
CA ILE A 41 -4.84 -12.04 -13.04
C ILE A 41 -6.15 -12.64 -12.51
N ALA A 42 -7.07 -11.82 -11.97
CA ALA A 42 -8.38 -12.28 -11.51
C ALA A 42 -9.22 -12.84 -12.67
N GLU A 43 -9.17 -12.22 -13.84
CA GLU A 43 -9.81 -12.74 -15.07
C GLU A 43 -9.22 -14.10 -15.47
N TYR A 44 -7.89 -14.26 -15.41
CA TYR A 44 -7.23 -15.54 -15.66
C TYR A 44 -7.71 -16.62 -14.68
N VAL A 45 -7.74 -16.34 -13.38
CA VAL A 45 -8.18 -17.29 -12.35
C VAL A 45 -9.64 -17.65 -12.53
N ARG A 46 -10.51 -16.68 -12.81
CA ARG A 46 -11.94 -16.91 -13.01
C ARG A 46 -12.23 -17.82 -14.21
N THR A 47 -11.47 -17.65 -15.29
CA THR A 47 -11.61 -18.42 -16.55
C THR A 47 -11.00 -19.82 -16.47
N HIS A 48 -9.83 -19.97 -15.84
CA HIS A 48 -9.08 -21.23 -15.80
C HIS A 48 -9.24 -22.01 -14.49
N LYS A 49 -9.89 -21.43 -13.48
CA LYS A 49 -10.07 -21.98 -12.12
C LYS A 49 -8.76 -22.37 -11.42
N ARG A 50 -7.66 -21.70 -11.79
CA ARG A 50 -6.31 -21.92 -11.23
C ARG A 50 -5.46 -20.67 -11.36
N LEU A 51 -4.47 -20.54 -10.48
CA LEU A 51 -3.45 -19.49 -10.59
C LEU A 51 -2.60 -19.69 -11.85
N PRO A 52 -2.14 -18.60 -12.49
CA PRO A 52 -1.22 -18.70 -13.60
C PRO A 52 0.11 -19.30 -13.16
N LYS A 53 0.70 -20.18 -13.97
CA LYS A 53 2.06 -20.70 -13.71
C LYS A 53 3.16 -19.73 -14.13
N ARG A 54 2.85 -18.82 -15.06
CA ARG A 54 3.75 -17.81 -15.63
C ARG A 54 3.01 -16.49 -15.78
N SER A 55 3.76 -15.40 -15.85
CA SER A 55 3.27 -14.08 -16.22
C SER A 55 2.45 -14.12 -17.51
N SER A 56 1.57 -13.15 -17.68
CA SER A 56 0.79 -13.00 -18.92
C SER A 56 1.70 -12.96 -20.15
N LYS A 57 1.28 -13.63 -21.23
CA LYS A 57 1.98 -13.60 -22.53
C LYS A 57 2.00 -12.20 -23.15
N LYS A 58 1.17 -11.28 -22.63
CA LYS A 58 1.16 -9.87 -23.01
C LYS A 58 2.38 -9.10 -22.48
N TYR A 59 3.06 -9.58 -21.45
CA TYR A 59 4.35 -9.01 -21.04
C TYR A 59 5.46 -9.51 -21.96
N ILE A 60 6.26 -8.60 -22.50
CA ILE A 60 7.42 -8.97 -23.33
C ILE A 60 8.46 -9.74 -22.50
N VAL A 61 8.61 -9.41 -21.21
CA VAL A 61 9.56 -10.07 -20.32
C VAL A 61 8.82 -10.95 -19.33
N GLY A 62 8.79 -12.25 -19.67
CA GLY A 62 8.09 -13.25 -18.88
C GLY A 62 8.89 -13.81 -17.69
N SER A 63 8.16 -14.21 -16.65
CA SER A 63 8.68 -14.95 -15.49
C SER A 63 7.66 -15.96 -14.96
N ASN A 64 8.05 -16.75 -13.96
CA ASN A 64 7.10 -17.54 -13.18
C ASN A 64 6.23 -16.61 -12.35
N PHE A 65 4.95 -16.95 -12.20
CA PHE A 65 4.09 -16.21 -11.28
C PHE A 65 4.53 -16.47 -9.83
N GLY A 66 4.73 -15.40 -9.06
CA GLY A 66 5.08 -15.50 -7.64
C GLY A 66 4.52 -14.34 -6.82
N TYR A 67 3.35 -13.82 -7.18
CA TYR A 67 2.69 -12.80 -6.37
C TYR A 67 1.69 -13.42 -5.37
N PRO A 68 1.59 -12.91 -4.13
CA PRO A 68 0.57 -13.32 -3.15
C PRO A 68 -0.88 -13.31 -3.72
N PRO A 69 -1.59 -14.45 -3.73
CA PRO A 69 -2.82 -14.59 -4.52
C PRO A 69 -4.13 -14.20 -3.82
N VAL A 70 -4.13 -13.90 -2.51
CA VAL A 70 -5.39 -13.77 -1.75
C VAL A 70 -6.35 -12.73 -2.35
N ILE A 71 -5.85 -11.53 -2.70
CA ILE A 71 -6.70 -10.51 -3.35
C ILE A 71 -7.25 -10.99 -4.69
N VAL A 72 -6.46 -11.74 -5.45
CA VAL A 72 -6.84 -12.22 -6.78
C VAL A 72 -7.98 -13.21 -6.64
N PHE A 73 -7.94 -14.08 -5.64
CA PHE A 73 -9.05 -15.00 -5.36
C PHE A 73 -10.33 -14.25 -5.02
N PHE A 74 -10.28 -13.23 -4.14
CA PHE A 74 -11.44 -12.39 -3.84
C PHE A 74 -12.01 -11.72 -5.09
N LEU A 75 -11.15 -11.10 -5.90
CA LEU A 75 -11.58 -10.42 -7.14
C LEU A 75 -12.15 -11.42 -8.16
N SER A 76 -11.61 -12.63 -8.24
CA SER A 76 -12.03 -13.64 -9.23
C SER A 76 -13.45 -14.18 -9.03
N ILE A 77 -14.06 -13.92 -7.87
CA ILE A 77 -15.46 -14.27 -7.57
C ILE A 77 -16.41 -13.41 -8.41
N ALA A 78 -16.07 -12.13 -8.61
CA ALA A 78 -16.90 -11.20 -9.36
C ALA A 78 -16.70 -11.29 -10.87
N SER A 79 -17.72 -10.90 -11.64
CA SER A 79 -17.63 -10.83 -13.10
C SER A 79 -16.72 -9.68 -13.56
N LYS A 80 -16.18 -9.78 -14.78
CA LYS A 80 -15.33 -8.74 -15.39
C LYS A 80 -16.03 -7.37 -15.38
N SER A 81 -17.27 -7.34 -15.88
CA SER A 81 -18.05 -6.11 -15.97
C SER A 81 -18.33 -5.51 -14.60
N PHE A 82 -18.58 -6.36 -13.58
CA PHE A 82 -18.74 -5.88 -12.21
C PHE A 82 -17.43 -5.28 -11.67
N LEU A 83 -16.29 -5.96 -11.86
CA LEU A 83 -14.99 -5.47 -11.40
C LEU A 83 -14.60 -4.15 -12.08
N GLU A 84 -14.70 -4.04 -13.40
CA GLU A 84 -14.39 -2.80 -14.12
C GLU A 84 -15.27 -1.64 -13.65
N LYS A 85 -16.54 -1.93 -13.33
CA LYS A 85 -17.47 -0.96 -12.79
C LYS A 85 -17.13 -0.59 -11.34
N TYR A 86 -16.85 -1.55 -10.46
CA TYR A 86 -16.82 -1.32 -9.00
C TYR A 86 -15.45 -1.56 -8.33
N GLN A 87 -14.36 -1.70 -9.08
CA GLN A 87 -13.02 -1.94 -8.53
C GLN A 87 -12.57 -0.91 -7.49
N PHE A 88 -13.09 0.33 -7.56
CA PHE A 88 -12.79 1.39 -6.60
C PHE A 88 -13.35 1.16 -5.19
N ILE A 89 -14.23 0.17 -5.00
CA ILE A 89 -14.90 -0.11 -3.73
C ILE A 89 -14.11 -1.11 -2.88
N TYR A 90 -13.28 -1.97 -3.49
CA TYR A 90 -12.68 -3.12 -2.78
C TYR A 90 -11.69 -2.71 -1.69
N SER A 91 -10.72 -1.84 -2.00
CA SER A 91 -9.77 -1.36 -0.98
C SER A 91 -10.51 -0.60 0.14
N PRO A 92 -11.41 0.35 -0.15
CA PRO A 92 -12.19 1.00 0.91
C PRO A 92 -13.06 0.06 1.72
N ALA A 93 -13.61 -1.01 1.12
CA ALA A 93 -14.37 -2.01 1.85
C ALA A 93 -13.50 -2.79 2.85
N PHE A 94 -12.26 -3.13 2.49
CA PHE A 94 -11.34 -3.74 3.44
C PHE A 94 -10.96 -2.77 4.57
N ASP A 95 -10.80 -1.48 4.27
CA ASP A 95 -10.53 -0.50 5.31
C ASP A 95 -11.74 -0.26 6.21
N PHE A 96 -12.95 -0.27 5.67
CA PHE A 96 -14.19 -0.25 6.44
C PHE A 96 -14.19 -1.37 7.49
N PHE A 97 -13.88 -2.61 7.09
CA PHE A 97 -13.82 -3.74 8.03
C PHE A 97 -12.68 -3.59 9.03
N HIS A 98 -11.54 -3.02 8.62
CA HIS A 98 -10.43 -2.74 9.53
C HIS A 98 -10.80 -1.68 10.57
N ASN A 99 -11.37 -0.56 10.14
CA ASN A 99 -11.85 0.49 11.02
C ASN A 99 -12.95 -0.02 11.97
N TYR A 100 -13.88 -0.84 11.47
CA TYR A 100 -14.88 -1.50 12.32
C TYR A 100 -14.26 -2.47 13.33
N SER A 101 -13.22 -3.22 12.94
CA SER A 101 -12.49 -4.09 13.87
C SER A 101 -11.77 -3.32 14.98
N ILE A 102 -11.26 -2.12 14.69
CA ILE A 102 -10.66 -1.22 15.69
C ILE A 102 -11.66 -0.86 16.77
N TYR A 103 -12.89 -0.46 16.39
CA TYR A 103 -13.96 -0.19 17.35
C TYR A 103 -14.26 -1.38 18.22
N PHE A 104 -14.51 -2.52 17.58
CA PHE A 104 -14.92 -3.73 18.28
C PHE A 104 -13.86 -4.14 19.30
N MET A 105 -12.58 -4.15 18.89
CA MET A 105 -11.48 -4.48 19.79
C MET A 105 -11.31 -3.44 20.89
N ALA A 106 -11.39 -2.15 20.59
CA ALA A 106 -11.31 -1.09 21.59
C ALA A 106 -12.39 -1.24 22.66
N VAL A 107 -13.66 -1.41 22.26
CA VAL A 107 -14.77 -1.61 23.20
C VAL A 107 -14.63 -2.93 23.95
N ALA A 108 -14.23 -4.01 23.29
CA ALA A 108 -14.03 -5.30 23.94
C ALA A 108 -12.92 -5.26 25.00
N PHE A 109 -11.87 -4.45 24.79
CA PHE A 109 -10.75 -4.34 25.73
C PHE A 109 -11.03 -3.41 26.90
N THR A 110 -11.83 -2.37 26.71
CA THR A 110 -12.03 -1.33 27.72
C THR A 110 -13.41 -1.32 28.34
N GLY A 111 -14.39 -1.97 27.71
CA GLY A 111 -15.81 -1.82 28.05
C GLY A 111 -16.37 -0.42 27.75
N ASN A 112 -15.59 0.48 27.12
CA ASN A 112 -15.93 1.89 26.95
C ASN A 112 -16.18 2.23 25.47
N VAL A 113 -17.42 2.60 25.17
CA VAL A 113 -17.87 2.98 23.82
C VAL A 113 -17.14 4.21 23.30
N SER A 114 -16.85 5.19 24.15
CA SER A 114 -16.13 6.42 23.78
C SER A 114 -14.73 6.11 23.29
N THR A 115 -14.03 5.16 23.93
CA THR A 115 -12.72 4.69 23.45
C THR A 115 -12.81 4.15 22.03
N GLY A 116 -13.83 3.33 21.74
CA GLY A 116 -14.05 2.78 20.40
C GLY A 116 -14.30 3.88 19.35
N ILE A 117 -15.14 4.86 19.67
CA ILE A 117 -15.44 6.00 18.79
C ILE A 117 -14.18 6.80 18.47
N PHE A 118 -13.40 7.16 19.49
CA PHE A 118 -12.17 7.94 19.30
C PHE A 118 -11.11 7.14 18.55
N ALA A 119 -10.93 5.85 18.87
CA ALA A 119 -9.99 4.99 18.15
C ALA A 119 -10.34 4.87 16.65
N GLN A 120 -11.62 4.67 16.32
CA GLN A 120 -12.06 4.67 14.92
C GLN A 120 -11.81 5.99 14.22
N THR A 121 -12.08 7.10 14.90
CA THR A 121 -11.90 8.44 14.34
C THR A 121 -10.43 8.70 14.04
N VAL A 122 -9.54 8.36 14.99
CA VAL A 122 -8.09 8.43 14.80
C VAL A 122 -7.66 7.61 13.58
N ALA A 123 -8.11 6.36 13.47
CA ALA A 123 -7.78 5.49 12.34
C ALA A 123 -8.33 5.99 11.00
N ALA A 124 -9.57 6.48 10.99
CA ALA A 124 -10.24 7.02 9.79
C ALA A 124 -9.56 8.29 9.26
N LEU A 125 -8.86 9.01 10.14
CA LEU A 125 -8.13 10.24 9.84
C LEU A 125 -6.62 10.01 9.71
N VAL A 126 -6.18 8.82 9.30
CA VAL A 126 -4.77 8.60 8.90
C VAL A 126 -4.62 8.88 7.40
N PRO A 127 -3.93 9.95 6.98
CA PRO A 127 -3.86 10.32 5.57
C PRO A 127 -3.26 9.25 4.66
N LEU A 128 -2.20 8.57 5.12
CA LEU A 128 -1.56 7.49 4.36
C LEU A 128 -2.55 6.38 4.00
N LEU A 129 -3.41 5.98 4.96
CA LEU A 129 -4.39 4.92 4.77
C LEU A 129 -5.46 5.31 3.76
N VAL A 130 -5.98 6.54 3.85
CA VAL A 130 -7.02 7.03 2.94
C VAL A 130 -6.51 7.10 1.49
N ILE A 131 -5.28 7.57 1.29
CA ILE A 131 -4.67 7.63 -0.06
C ILE A 131 -4.41 6.22 -0.62
N GLU A 132 -3.89 5.31 0.20
CA GLU A 132 -3.67 3.93 -0.23
C GLU A 132 -4.98 3.19 -0.52
N ALA A 133 -6.01 3.41 0.28
CA ALA A 133 -7.33 2.81 0.07
C ALA A 133 -8.07 3.38 -1.14
N SER A 134 -7.68 4.56 -1.61
CA SER A 134 -8.20 5.10 -2.87
C SER A 134 -7.76 4.21 -4.07
N ASN A 135 -6.69 3.43 -3.99
CA ASN A 135 -6.27 2.56 -5.10
C ASN A 135 -6.61 1.08 -4.85
N LEU A 136 -6.99 0.31 -5.89
CA LEU A 136 -7.13 -1.14 -5.76
C LEU A 136 -5.75 -1.78 -5.62
N ASN A 137 -5.40 -2.20 -4.41
CA ASN A 137 -4.13 -2.82 -4.11
C ASN A 137 -4.27 -3.88 -3.00
N THR A 138 -3.20 -4.61 -2.75
CA THR A 138 -3.14 -5.70 -1.77
C THR A 138 -2.90 -5.23 -0.34
N ARG A 139 -2.54 -3.95 -0.16
CA ARG A 139 -2.05 -3.41 1.11
C ARG A 139 -3.15 -3.30 2.13
N ILE A 140 -4.30 -2.71 1.78
CA ILE A 140 -5.39 -2.50 2.73
C ILE A 140 -5.92 -3.84 3.28
N LEU A 141 -6.11 -4.83 2.41
CA LEU A 141 -6.45 -6.18 2.84
C LEU A 141 -5.39 -6.76 3.79
N SER A 142 -4.11 -6.51 3.52
CA SER A 142 -3.04 -6.99 4.39
C SER A 142 -3.00 -6.30 5.74
N ILE A 143 -3.38 -5.02 5.85
CA ILE A 143 -3.49 -4.30 7.13
C ILE A 143 -4.58 -4.95 7.99
N LEU A 144 -5.76 -5.24 7.42
CA LEU A 144 -6.83 -5.96 8.12
C LEU A 144 -6.38 -7.33 8.63
N VAL A 145 -5.81 -8.16 7.76
CA VAL A 145 -5.33 -9.52 8.09
C VAL A 145 -4.21 -9.46 9.14
N TYR A 146 -3.28 -8.51 8.99
CA TYR A 146 -2.21 -8.26 9.96
C TYR A 146 -2.79 -7.92 11.32
N THR A 147 -3.68 -6.94 11.39
CA THR A 147 -4.30 -6.46 12.62
C THR A 147 -4.99 -7.60 13.36
N ILE A 148 -5.83 -8.38 12.67
CA ILE A 148 -6.54 -9.51 13.29
C ILE A 148 -5.53 -10.54 13.82
N SER A 149 -4.51 -10.89 13.04
CA SER A 149 -3.50 -11.87 13.46
C SER A 149 -2.71 -11.39 14.68
N PHE A 150 -2.14 -10.18 14.61
CA PHE A 150 -1.19 -9.69 15.61
C PHE A 150 -1.88 -9.29 16.92
N SER A 151 -3.07 -8.67 16.85
CA SER A 151 -3.90 -8.42 18.03
C SER A 151 -4.33 -9.72 18.72
N SER A 152 -4.73 -10.76 17.96
CA SER A 152 -5.06 -12.07 18.53
C SER A 152 -3.85 -12.71 19.21
N LEU A 153 -2.65 -12.57 18.64
CA LEU A 153 -1.43 -13.07 19.28
C LEU A 153 -1.16 -12.37 20.62
N ILE A 154 -1.34 -11.05 20.67
CA ILE A 154 -1.26 -10.27 21.90
C ILE A 154 -2.32 -10.76 22.91
N MET A 155 -3.55 -11.01 22.48
CA MET A 155 -4.61 -11.52 23.36
C MET A 155 -4.29 -12.91 23.92
N PHE A 156 -3.74 -13.80 23.10
CA PHE A 156 -3.25 -15.10 23.58
C PHE A 156 -2.15 -14.93 24.63
N SER A 157 -1.20 -14.03 24.41
CA SER A 157 -0.08 -13.83 25.34
C SER A 157 -0.47 -13.28 26.72
N ILE A 158 -1.70 -12.76 26.87
CA ILE A 158 -2.24 -12.26 28.14
C ILE A 158 -3.18 -13.28 28.77
N GLY A 159 -4.12 -13.82 27.98
CA GLY A 159 -5.18 -14.68 28.50
C GLY A 159 -4.92 -16.18 28.38
N GLY A 160 -3.91 -16.62 27.63
CA GLY A 160 -3.58 -18.03 27.40
C GLY A 160 -4.59 -18.81 26.56
N SER A 161 -5.67 -18.19 26.06
CA SER A 161 -6.74 -18.88 25.34
C SER A 161 -6.31 -19.34 23.94
N TYR A 162 -6.35 -20.64 23.68
CA TYR A 162 -6.01 -21.24 22.40
C TYR A 162 -6.86 -20.74 21.22
N TYR A 163 -8.08 -20.25 21.47
CA TYR A 163 -8.89 -19.62 20.43
C TYR A 163 -8.16 -18.44 19.77
N TRP A 164 -7.51 -17.60 20.58
CA TRP A 164 -6.73 -16.46 20.08
C TRP A 164 -5.47 -16.92 19.35
N LEU A 165 -4.80 -17.97 19.84
CA LEU A 165 -3.64 -18.55 19.16
C LEU A 165 -4.01 -19.13 17.79
N THR A 166 -5.10 -19.88 17.70
CA THR A 166 -5.61 -20.44 16.45
C THR A 166 -5.97 -19.33 15.47
N THR A 167 -6.65 -18.29 15.94
CA THR A 167 -6.99 -17.10 15.12
C THR A 167 -5.73 -16.41 14.61
N ALA A 168 -4.76 -16.16 15.50
CA ALA A 168 -3.48 -15.57 15.14
C ALA A 168 -2.74 -16.40 14.08
N SER A 169 -2.70 -17.72 14.25
CA SER A 169 -2.06 -18.68 13.36
C SER A 169 -2.69 -18.70 11.98
N PHE A 170 -4.03 -18.77 11.92
CA PHE A 170 -4.80 -18.80 10.69
C PHE A 170 -4.59 -17.52 9.87
N PHE A 171 -4.74 -16.34 10.50
CA PHE A 171 -4.55 -15.08 9.79
C PHE A 171 -3.08 -14.79 9.46
N LEU A 172 -2.10 -15.23 10.26
CA LEU A 172 -0.68 -15.14 9.88
C LEU A 172 -0.38 -16.03 8.66
N PHE A 173 -0.94 -17.24 8.62
CA PHE A 173 -0.84 -18.11 7.46
C PHE A 173 -1.42 -17.41 6.21
N ILE A 174 -2.62 -16.82 6.31
CA ILE A 174 -3.21 -16.02 5.21
C ILE A 174 -2.32 -14.83 4.84
N LEU A 175 -1.69 -14.16 5.81
CA LEU A 175 -0.86 -12.98 5.58
C LEU A 175 0.32 -13.29 4.65
N PHE A 176 0.94 -14.47 4.81
CA PHE A 176 2.00 -14.97 3.92
C PHE A 176 1.57 -15.08 2.45
N PHE A 177 0.27 -15.28 2.19
CA PHE A 177 -0.31 -15.31 0.84
C PHE A 177 -1.05 -14.02 0.47
N THR A 178 -1.01 -13.00 1.33
CA THR A 178 -1.66 -11.70 1.10
C THR A 178 -0.68 -10.63 0.67
N HIS A 179 0.38 -10.37 1.44
CA HIS A 179 1.30 -9.27 1.15
C HIS A 179 2.67 -9.44 1.81
N ARG A 180 3.74 -9.23 1.03
CA ARG A 180 5.11 -9.49 1.47
C ARG A 180 5.64 -8.47 2.49
N PHE A 181 5.32 -7.18 2.31
CA PHE A 181 5.73 -6.14 3.26
C PHE A 181 5.00 -6.27 4.61
N ALA A 182 3.76 -6.75 4.59
CA ALA A 182 3.02 -7.00 5.84
C ALA A 182 3.72 -8.07 6.69
N VAL A 183 4.22 -9.13 6.05
CA VAL A 183 5.01 -10.17 6.72
C VAL A 183 6.30 -9.61 7.32
N GLN A 184 6.99 -8.71 6.62
CA GLN A 184 8.18 -8.03 7.15
C GLN A 184 7.84 -7.17 8.37
N ALA A 185 6.80 -6.33 8.28
CA ALA A 185 6.31 -5.56 9.42
C ALA A 185 5.90 -6.47 10.59
N TYR A 186 5.38 -7.67 10.31
CA TYR A 186 4.96 -8.62 11.34
C TYR A 186 6.18 -9.16 12.08
N ALA A 187 7.22 -9.54 11.33
CA ALA A 187 8.49 -9.97 11.91
C ALA A 187 9.13 -8.88 12.79
N ILE A 188 9.10 -7.61 12.37
CA ILE A 188 9.60 -6.48 13.18
C ILE A 188 8.79 -6.31 14.48
N GLY A 189 7.45 -6.38 14.39
CA GLY A 189 6.58 -6.33 15.57
C GLY A 189 6.87 -7.49 16.53
N ILE A 190 7.02 -8.71 16.02
CA ILE A 190 7.38 -9.91 16.79
C ILE A 190 8.71 -9.72 17.51
N ILE A 191 9.74 -9.21 16.84
CA ILE A 191 11.06 -8.96 17.44
C ILE A 191 10.92 -7.96 18.60
N GLY A 192 10.18 -6.88 18.39
CA GLY A 192 9.92 -5.87 19.42
C GLY A 192 9.28 -6.46 20.68
N ILE A 193 8.19 -7.20 20.51
CA ILE A 193 7.49 -7.86 21.63
C ILE A 193 8.39 -8.91 22.30
N ALA A 194 9.11 -9.72 21.52
CA ALA A 194 10.01 -10.76 22.05
C ALA A 194 11.13 -10.17 22.91
N ILE A 195 11.73 -9.06 22.48
CA ILE A 195 12.77 -8.35 23.25
C ILE A 195 12.15 -7.76 24.52
N SER A 196 11.02 -7.06 24.40
CA SER A 196 10.36 -6.42 25.54
C SER A 196 9.95 -7.42 26.63
N GLU A 197 9.48 -8.60 26.24
CA GLU A 197 9.01 -9.64 27.18
C GLU A 197 10.05 -10.69 27.50
N LYS A 198 11.22 -10.63 26.86
CA LYS A 198 12.29 -11.65 26.94
C LYS A 198 11.75 -13.06 26.67
N ASN A 199 10.83 -13.19 25.71
CA ASN A 199 10.12 -14.42 25.42
C ASN A 199 10.35 -14.88 23.98
N ILE A 200 11.02 -16.02 23.83
CA ILE A 200 11.33 -16.62 22.52
C ILE A 200 10.11 -17.24 21.82
N PHE A 201 8.97 -17.37 22.52
CA PHE A 201 7.74 -17.90 21.95
C PHE A 201 7.32 -17.17 20.67
N TYR A 202 7.39 -15.83 20.65
CA TYR A 202 6.94 -15.03 19.51
C TYR A 202 7.71 -15.31 18.19
N PRO A 203 9.06 -15.31 18.16
CA PRO A 203 9.78 -15.69 16.95
C PRO A 203 9.59 -17.17 16.59
N LEU A 204 9.52 -18.08 17.57
CA LEU A 204 9.23 -19.50 17.31
C LEU A 204 7.85 -19.69 16.69
N PHE A 205 6.84 -18.96 17.16
CA PHE A 205 5.49 -18.94 16.59
C PHE A 205 5.54 -18.49 15.12
N PHE A 206 6.19 -17.36 14.82
CA PHE A 206 6.32 -16.85 13.46
C PHE A 206 7.02 -17.86 12.53
N ILE A 207 8.14 -18.43 12.97
CA ILE A 207 8.91 -19.43 12.21
C ILE A 207 8.09 -20.69 11.97
N SER A 208 7.30 -21.13 12.96
CA SER A 208 6.45 -22.32 12.84
C SER A 208 5.37 -22.13 11.78
N ILE A 209 4.69 -20.97 11.76
CA ILE A 209 3.67 -20.68 10.73
C ILE A 209 4.32 -20.45 9.36
N LEU A 210 5.51 -19.86 9.30
CA LEU A 210 6.29 -19.76 8.06
C LEU A 210 6.63 -21.15 7.50
N ALA A 211 7.11 -22.06 8.34
CA ALA A 211 7.38 -23.45 7.96
C ALA A 211 6.10 -24.14 7.44
N LEU A 212 4.98 -23.93 8.13
CA LEU A 212 3.67 -24.43 7.68
C LEU A 212 3.29 -23.86 6.30
N ALA A 213 3.54 -22.58 6.04
CA ALA A 213 3.31 -21.96 4.72
C ALA A 213 4.16 -22.60 3.62
N PHE A 214 5.40 -23.00 3.92
CA PHE A 214 6.25 -23.76 2.98
C PHE A 214 5.75 -25.18 2.72
N VAL A 215 5.27 -25.87 3.76
CA VAL A 215 4.77 -27.24 3.66
C VAL A 215 3.44 -27.27 2.91
N LEU A 216 2.43 -26.53 3.40
CA LEU A 216 1.08 -26.52 2.83
C LEU A 216 0.99 -25.74 1.52
N GLY A 217 1.71 -24.61 1.42
CA GLY A 217 1.75 -23.81 0.19
C GLY A 217 2.63 -24.41 -0.91
N GLY A 218 3.54 -25.32 -0.55
CA GLY A 218 4.41 -26.05 -1.46
C GLY A 218 5.10 -25.14 -2.48
N ARG A 219 4.92 -25.44 -3.78
CA ARG A 219 5.54 -24.69 -4.87
C ARG A 219 5.09 -23.22 -4.92
N LEU A 220 3.82 -22.93 -4.62
CA LEU A 220 3.28 -21.57 -4.72
C LEU A 220 3.98 -20.63 -3.74
N TYR A 221 4.09 -21.02 -2.46
CA TYR A 221 4.75 -20.19 -1.47
C TYR A 221 6.25 -20.04 -1.73
N ARG A 222 6.92 -21.10 -2.20
CA ARG A 222 8.33 -21.03 -2.62
C ARG A 222 8.55 -20.00 -3.72
N GLU A 223 7.65 -19.90 -4.69
CA GLU A 223 7.70 -18.88 -5.75
C GLU A 223 7.48 -17.46 -5.20
N ILE A 224 6.52 -17.29 -4.27
CA ILE A 224 6.28 -16.01 -3.58
C ILE A 224 7.52 -15.55 -2.81
N PHE A 225 8.10 -16.46 -2.03
CA PHE A 225 9.30 -16.21 -1.25
C PHE A 225 10.51 -15.90 -2.15
N ARG A 226 10.68 -16.65 -3.25
CA ARG A 226 11.74 -16.40 -4.23
C ARG A 226 11.60 -15.02 -4.87
N GLU A 227 10.39 -14.62 -5.27
CA GLU A 227 10.13 -13.27 -5.79
C GLU A 227 10.36 -12.18 -4.72
N HIS A 228 10.11 -12.48 -3.44
CA HIS A 228 10.42 -11.56 -2.35
C HIS A 228 11.93 -11.33 -2.22
N LEU A 229 12.71 -12.41 -2.14
CA LEU A 229 14.17 -12.35 -2.08
C LEU A 229 14.76 -11.71 -3.34
N GLY A 230 14.19 -12.00 -4.52
CA GLY A 230 14.58 -11.38 -5.78
C GLY A 230 14.41 -9.86 -5.76
N SER A 231 13.32 -9.36 -5.17
CA SER A 231 13.10 -7.92 -4.98
C SER A 231 14.15 -7.28 -4.07
N ILE A 232 14.45 -7.92 -2.93
CA ILE A 232 15.47 -7.43 -1.99
C ILE A 232 16.84 -7.38 -2.67
N ARG A 233 17.26 -8.48 -3.33
CA ARG A 233 18.55 -8.55 -4.05
C ARG A 233 18.65 -7.49 -5.14
N TYR A 234 17.61 -7.34 -5.96
CA TYR A 234 17.57 -6.32 -6.99
C TYR A 234 17.80 -4.91 -6.41
N TRP A 235 17.14 -4.60 -5.29
CA TRP A 235 17.32 -3.29 -4.64
C TRP A 235 18.63 -3.16 -3.89
N MET A 236 19.24 -4.23 -3.38
CA MET A 236 20.60 -4.18 -2.84
C MET A 236 21.60 -3.68 -3.89
N ASP A 237 21.52 -4.23 -5.11
CA ASP A 237 22.43 -3.87 -6.20
C ASP A 237 22.15 -2.46 -6.75
N LYS A 238 20.89 -2.01 -6.67
CA LYS A 238 20.41 -0.76 -7.29
C LYS A 238 20.00 0.31 -6.29
N ILE A 239 20.38 0.19 -5.01
CA ILE A 239 19.91 1.09 -3.95
C ILE A 239 20.25 2.56 -4.20
N ASN A 240 21.37 2.81 -4.89
CA ASN A 240 21.82 4.15 -5.26
C ASN A 240 20.93 4.81 -6.32
N LEU A 241 20.26 4.00 -7.14
CA LEU A 241 19.36 4.45 -8.20
C LEU A 241 17.90 4.35 -7.79
N ARG A 242 17.64 4.02 -6.52
CA ARG A 242 16.29 4.02 -6.00
C ARG A 242 15.77 5.45 -6.09
N PHE A 243 14.59 5.62 -6.69
CA PHE A 243 13.95 6.91 -6.95
C PHE A 243 14.61 7.78 -8.03
N ALA A 244 15.56 7.23 -8.78
CA ALA A 244 16.03 7.88 -10.01
C ALA A 244 14.90 7.93 -11.04
N HIS A 245 14.85 9.01 -11.82
CA HIS A 245 13.97 9.10 -12.98
C HIS A 245 14.44 8.10 -14.03
N GLN A 246 13.52 7.39 -14.69
CA GLN A 246 13.88 6.30 -15.61
C GLN A 246 14.79 6.76 -16.76
N ILE A 247 14.57 7.97 -17.27
CA ILE A 247 15.36 8.56 -18.36
C ILE A 247 16.46 9.49 -17.83
N ARG A 248 16.10 10.53 -17.07
CA ARG A 248 17.03 11.54 -16.53
C ARG A 248 17.99 11.03 -15.44
N GLY A 249 17.77 9.84 -14.88
CA GLY A 249 18.60 9.29 -13.81
C GLY A 249 18.46 10.03 -12.48
N LEU A 250 19.58 10.17 -11.76
CA LEU A 250 19.66 10.93 -10.51
C LEU A 250 19.82 12.41 -10.87
N THR A 251 18.74 13.19 -10.78
CA THR A 251 18.79 14.64 -11.02
C THR A 251 19.23 15.35 -9.72
N SER A 252 20.28 16.17 -9.78
CA SER A 252 20.79 16.95 -8.65
C SER A 252 19.88 18.12 -8.25
N GLU A 253 18.92 18.49 -9.10
CA GLU A 253 18.06 19.65 -8.89
C GLU A 253 16.60 19.24 -8.63
N ASP A 254 16.05 19.73 -7.51
CA ASP A 254 14.61 19.72 -7.19
C ASP A 254 13.72 20.41 -8.27
N LYS A 255 14.32 21.01 -9.31
CA LYS A 255 13.64 21.87 -10.30
C LYS A 255 13.07 21.15 -11.52
N GLN A 256 13.49 19.91 -11.83
CA GLN A 256 13.06 19.25 -13.08
C GLN A 256 11.91 18.23 -12.92
N ASN A 257 11.50 17.91 -11.69
CA ASN A 257 10.37 17.01 -11.43
C ASN A 257 9.30 17.70 -10.58
N ASN A 258 8.30 18.28 -11.25
CA ASN A 258 7.15 18.90 -10.59
C ASN A 258 6.20 17.89 -9.90
N ASP A 259 6.47 16.59 -10.03
CA ASP A 259 5.66 15.55 -9.41
C ASP A 259 5.68 15.65 -7.87
N PHE A 260 4.48 15.62 -7.28
CA PHE A 260 4.29 15.67 -5.84
C PHE A 260 4.88 14.45 -5.14
N ILE A 261 4.81 13.25 -5.74
CA ILE A 261 5.31 12.02 -5.13
C ILE A 261 6.83 12.09 -4.97
N THR A 262 7.53 12.58 -6.00
CA THR A 262 8.97 12.81 -5.96
C THR A 262 9.35 13.80 -4.83
N ARG A 263 8.60 14.90 -4.68
CA ARG A 263 8.82 15.88 -3.59
C ARG A 263 8.59 15.28 -2.20
N ALA A 264 7.49 14.54 -2.02
CA ALA A 264 7.20 13.82 -0.78
C ALA A 264 8.29 12.80 -0.45
N TYR A 265 8.85 12.14 -1.46
CA TYR A 265 9.97 11.24 -1.30
C TYR A 265 11.26 11.97 -0.88
N ASN A 266 11.61 13.10 -1.52
CA ASN A 266 12.78 13.89 -1.12
C ASN A 266 12.65 14.36 0.33
N LEU A 267 11.45 14.74 0.77
CA LEU A 267 11.16 15.03 2.17
C LEU A 267 11.41 13.83 3.08
N SER A 268 11.00 12.62 2.68
CA SER A 268 11.22 11.38 3.45
C SER A 268 12.68 11.07 3.74
N VAL A 269 13.59 11.50 2.86
CA VAL A 269 15.04 11.32 3.03
C VAL A 269 15.65 12.45 3.85
N ARG A 270 15.24 13.70 3.61
CA ARG A 270 15.80 14.88 4.28
C ARG A 270 15.35 14.99 5.74
N ILE A 271 14.08 14.75 6.01
CA ILE A 271 13.48 14.88 7.35
C ILE A 271 12.56 13.67 7.62
N PRO A 272 13.13 12.47 7.86
CA PRO A 272 12.36 11.24 8.03
C PRO A 272 11.22 11.35 9.04
N LEU A 273 11.46 11.95 10.21
CA LEU A 273 10.46 12.06 11.28
C LEU A 273 9.26 12.89 10.84
N LEU A 274 9.48 14.05 10.21
CA LEU A 274 8.40 14.91 9.71
C LEU A 274 7.58 14.18 8.64
N TYR A 275 8.24 13.40 7.78
CA TYR A 275 7.54 12.59 6.79
C TYR A 275 6.67 11.50 7.44
N LEU A 276 7.16 10.81 8.48
CA LEU A 276 6.34 9.83 9.22
C LEU A 276 5.14 10.50 9.90
N ILE A 277 5.31 11.69 10.47
CA ILE A 277 4.22 12.50 11.05
C ILE A 277 3.24 12.94 9.94
N ALA A 278 3.71 13.33 8.77
CA ALA A 278 2.83 13.66 7.64
C ALA A 278 2.02 12.45 7.15
N CYS A 279 2.59 11.24 7.21
CA CYS A 279 1.88 10.00 6.91
C CYS A 279 0.83 9.65 7.96
N ASN A 280 1.13 9.88 9.24
CA ASN A 280 0.22 9.66 10.36
C ASN A 280 0.41 10.75 11.46
N PRO A 281 -0.37 11.85 11.40
CA PRO A 281 -0.22 12.97 12.34
C PRO A 281 -0.45 12.59 13.79
N TRP A 282 -1.21 11.52 14.05
CA TRP A 282 -1.50 11.03 15.39
C TRP A 282 -0.27 10.50 16.12
N ILE A 283 0.81 10.16 15.41
CA ILE A 283 2.11 9.85 16.03
C ILE A 283 2.59 11.02 16.88
N PHE A 284 2.48 12.26 16.37
CA PHE A 284 2.91 13.44 17.09
C PHE A 284 2.03 13.72 18.32
N VAL A 285 0.71 13.58 18.16
CA VAL A 285 -0.25 13.72 19.27
C VAL A 285 0.07 12.70 20.37
N LEU A 286 0.28 11.43 20.02
CA LEU A 286 0.67 10.40 20.98
C LEU A 286 2.00 10.69 21.66
N ALA A 287 2.99 11.19 20.91
CA ALA A 287 4.27 11.56 21.51
C ALA A 287 4.11 12.67 22.56
N ILE A 288 3.29 13.70 22.28
CA ILE A 288 2.96 14.74 23.26
C ILE A 288 2.28 14.12 24.48
N LEU A 289 1.23 13.32 24.29
CA LEU A 289 0.51 12.69 25.40
C LEU A 289 1.43 11.80 26.24
N TYR A 290 2.33 11.04 25.60
CA TYR A 290 3.30 10.20 26.29
C TYR A 290 4.33 11.03 27.05
N VAL A 291 4.88 12.10 26.48
CA VAL A 291 5.82 13.00 27.17
C VAL A 291 5.15 13.72 28.33
N SER A 292 3.94 14.26 28.13
CA SER A 292 3.13 14.83 29.20
C SER A 292 2.86 13.83 30.30
N SER A 293 2.83 12.53 29.97
CA SER A 293 2.66 11.48 30.96
C SER A 293 3.88 11.28 31.85
N LEU A 294 5.07 11.29 31.24
CA LEU A 294 6.33 11.12 31.94
C LEU A 294 6.69 12.33 32.81
N THR A 295 6.30 13.53 32.37
CA THR A 295 6.58 14.77 33.11
C THR A 295 5.51 15.12 34.13
N HIS A 296 4.43 14.32 34.22
CA HIS A 296 3.22 14.63 34.99
C HIS A 296 2.61 16.01 34.66
N PHE A 297 2.90 16.55 33.46
CA PHE A 297 2.40 17.85 33.02
C PHE A 297 0.88 17.83 32.80
N LEU A 298 0.37 16.71 32.27
CA LEU A 298 -1.05 16.42 32.27
C LEU A 298 -1.32 15.36 33.33
N PRO A 299 -2.47 15.41 34.02
CA PRO A 299 -2.93 14.26 34.78
C PRO A 299 -2.94 13.09 33.81
N THR A 300 -2.40 11.97 34.21
CA THR A 300 -2.39 10.79 33.36
C THR A 300 -3.31 9.75 33.94
N PRO A 301 -4.03 9.04 33.08
CA PRO A 301 -4.58 7.79 33.52
C PRO A 301 -3.41 6.91 33.99
N THR A 302 -3.40 6.51 35.26
CA THR A 302 -2.62 5.38 35.77
C THR A 302 -3.18 4.06 35.23
N ILE A 303 -3.45 4.03 33.92
CA ILE A 303 -3.92 2.86 33.20
C ILE A 303 -2.67 2.06 32.82
N TYR A 304 -2.02 1.46 33.82
CA TYR A 304 -1.08 0.38 33.55
C TYR A 304 -1.89 -0.88 33.26
N ILE A 305 -2.38 -0.99 32.02
CA ILE A 305 -2.94 -2.25 31.52
C ILE A 305 -1.79 -2.94 30.78
N PRO A 306 -1.39 -4.17 31.16
CA PRO A 306 -0.35 -4.93 30.45
C PRO A 306 -0.58 -4.98 28.93
N LEU A 307 -1.86 -5.02 28.52
CA LEU A 307 -2.29 -4.93 27.13
C LEU A 307 -1.82 -3.64 26.42
N LEU A 308 -1.95 -2.49 27.08
CA LEU A 308 -1.51 -1.20 26.54
C LEU A 308 0.00 -1.17 26.34
N GLY A 309 0.77 -1.74 27.28
CA GLY A 309 2.22 -1.91 27.14
C GLY A 309 2.60 -2.66 25.87
N LYS A 310 1.92 -3.78 25.57
CA LYS A 310 2.17 -4.57 24.36
C LYS A 310 1.81 -3.81 23.08
N PHE A 311 0.68 -3.08 23.05
CA PHE A 311 0.33 -2.24 21.90
C PHE A 311 1.31 -1.08 21.70
N THR A 312 1.81 -0.48 22.77
CA THR A 312 2.85 0.56 22.70
C THR A 312 4.15 0.00 22.13
N VAL A 313 4.61 -1.18 22.60
CA VAL A 313 5.80 -1.85 22.04
C VAL A 313 5.60 -2.16 20.56
N TRP A 314 4.42 -2.64 20.15
CA TRP A 314 4.11 -2.86 18.73
C TRP A 314 4.22 -1.55 17.92
N ALA A 315 3.53 -0.48 18.33
CA ALA A 315 3.59 0.81 17.64
C ALA A 315 5.01 1.35 17.55
N LEU A 316 5.73 1.40 18.67
CA LEU A 316 7.10 1.92 18.74
C LEU A 316 8.07 1.10 17.89
N SER A 317 7.95 -0.24 17.89
CA SER A 317 8.82 -1.10 17.07
C SER A 317 8.71 -0.77 15.58
N LEU A 318 7.48 -0.57 15.11
CA LEU A 318 7.23 -0.20 13.71
C LEU A 318 7.63 1.24 13.39
N ILE A 319 7.40 2.21 14.29
CA ILE A 319 7.81 3.61 14.11
C ILE A 319 9.33 3.74 14.09
N ILE A 320 10.02 3.10 15.04
CA ILE A 320 11.49 3.08 15.11
C ILE A 320 12.06 2.44 13.85
N TRP A 321 11.52 1.29 13.44
CA TRP A 321 11.99 0.64 12.22
C TRP A 321 11.70 1.47 10.96
N ALA A 322 10.52 2.10 10.86
CA ALA A 322 10.20 3.03 9.79
C ALA A 322 11.22 4.17 9.70
N PHE A 323 11.57 4.76 10.84
CA PHE A 323 12.58 5.81 10.93
C PHE A 323 13.96 5.29 10.51
N LEU A 324 14.39 4.14 11.00
CA LEU A 324 15.67 3.53 10.63
C LEU A 324 15.76 3.23 9.13
N VAL A 325 14.70 2.70 8.52
CA VAL A 325 14.63 2.44 7.08
C VAL A 325 14.76 3.73 6.28
N LEU A 326 14.14 4.84 6.71
CA LEU A 326 14.27 6.13 6.03
C LEU A 326 15.66 6.74 6.23
N SER A 327 16.19 6.70 7.45
CA SER A 327 17.45 7.31 7.84
C SER A 327 18.67 6.56 7.29
N VAL A 328 18.63 5.23 7.22
CA VAL A 328 19.75 4.40 6.78
C VAL A 328 19.49 3.86 5.38
N LYS A 329 20.24 4.37 4.40
CA LYS A 329 20.08 4.04 2.97
C LYS A 329 20.12 2.54 2.69
N GLN A 330 21.00 1.80 3.37
CA GLN A 330 21.17 0.35 3.21
C GLN A 330 19.94 -0.42 3.68
N LEU A 331 19.24 0.07 4.72
CA LEU A 331 18.01 -0.56 5.21
C LEU A 331 16.83 -0.33 4.29
N ARG A 332 16.88 0.64 3.37
CA ARG A 332 15.81 0.84 2.39
C ARG A 332 15.55 -0.43 1.59
N VAL A 333 16.52 -1.31 1.34
CA VAL A 333 16.31 -2.56 0.57
C VAL A 333 15.13 -3.42 1.08
N VAL A 334 14.74 -3.28 2.35
CA VAL A 334 13.57 -3.96 2.95
C VAL A 334 12.25 -3.20 2.81
N GLY A 335 12.18 -2.15 1.98
CA GLY A 335 10.94 -1.41 1.69
C GLY A 335 11.03 0.08 1.92
N GLU A 336 9.88 0.74 1.91
CA GLU A 336 9.74 2.18 2.17
C GLU A 336 9.32 2.35 3.64
N GLY A 337 9.96 3.25 4.38
CA GLY A 337 9.73 3.35 5.84
C GLY A 337 8.27 3.64 6.20
N HIS A 338 7.57 4.48 5.42
CA HIS A 338 6.15 4.76 5.69
C HIS A 338 5.26 3.51 5.61
N ARG A 339 5.67 2.45 4.90
CA ARG A 339 4.90 1.19 4.82
C ARG A 339 4.80 0.50 6.18
N TYR A 340 5.77 0.69 7.06
CA TYR A 340 5.69 0.15 8.42
C TYR A 340 4.69 0.93 9.29
N ILE A 341 4.47 2.23 8.99
CA ILE A 341 3.46 3.05 9.67
C ILE A 341 2.05 2.56 9.35
N GLU A 342 1.79 2.03 8.16
CA GLU A 342 0.49 1.42 7.79
C GLU A 342 0.06 0.35 8.80
N TYR A 343 0.99 -0.50 9.25
CA TYR A 343 0.73 -1.57 10.21
C TYR A 343 0.80 -1.10 11.68
N ALA A 344 1.23 0.15 11.92
CA ALA A 344 1.19 0.79 13.23
C ALA A 344 -0.14 1.53 13.49
N ILE A 345 -1.01 1.65 12.48
CA ILE A 345 -2.28 2.40 12.59
C ILE A 345 -3.15 1.83 13.70
N PHE A 346 -3.31 0.50 13.76
CA PHE A 346 -4.15 -0.14 14.78
C PHE A 346 -3.71 0.19 16.21
N PRO A 347 -2.47 -0.09 16.64
CA PRO A 347 -2.06 0.22 18.00
C PRO A 347 -2.05 1.72 18.28
N ILE A 348 -1.67 2.57 17.32
CA ILE A 348 -1.75 4.05 17.46
C ILE A 348 -3.19 4.50 17.71
N ALA A 349 -4.14 3.98 16.92
CA ALA A 349 -5.55 4.30 17.06
C ALA A 349 -6.12 3.85 18.39
N LEU A 350 -5.78 2.64 18.84
CA LEU A 350 -6.24 2.12 20.13
C LEU A 350 -5.68 2.93 21.32
N ILE A 351 -4.37 3.21 21.32
CA ILE A 351 -3.73 4.05 22.34
C ILE A 351 -4.34 5.45 22.32
N GLY A 352 -4.50 6.05 21.12
CA GLY A 352 -5.08 7.38 20.96
C GLY A 352 -6.53 7.44 21.43
N GLY A 353 -7.34 6.43 21.12
CA GLY A 353 -8.72 6.32 21.59
C GLY A 353 -8.83 6.21 23.10
N LEU A 354 -7.92 5.48 23.74
CA LEU A 354 -7.85 5.37 25.21
C LEU A 354 -7.57 6.72 25.88
N TYR A 355 -6.52 7.40 25.45
CA TYR A 355 -6.20 8.73 25.98
C TYR A 355 -7.30 9.75 25.68
N ALA A 356 -7.87 9.72 24.47
CA ALA A 356 -8.98 10.59 24.09
C ALA A 356 -10.22 10.37 24.96
N SER A 357 -10.57 9.10 25.25
CA SER A 357 -11.69 8.77 26.14
C SER A 357 -11.48 9.31 27.54
N TRP A 358 -10.26 9.17 28.08
CA TRP A 358 -9.92 9.70 29.40
C TRP A 358 -9.93 11.24 29.44
N LEU A 359 -9.37 11.89 28.41
CA LEU A 359 -9.42 13.35 28.28
C LEU A 359 -10.86 13.86 28.15
N TRP A 360 -11.72 13.12 27.46
CA TRP A 360 -13.15 13.40 27.37
C TRP A 360 -13.84 13.31 28.73
N GLU A 361 -13.53 12.30 29.54
CA GLU A 361 -14.08 12.16 30.90
C GLU A 361 -13.59 13.26 31.84
N THR A 362 -12.38 13.78 31.62
CA THR A 362 -11.76 14.79 32.49
C THR A 362 -12.14 16.22 32.10
N TYR A 363 -12.14 16.52 30.80
CA TYR A 363 -12.26 17.90 30.27
C TYR A 363 -13.52 18.11 29.42
N HIS A 364 -14.32 17.06 29.20
CA HIS A 364 -15.61 17.10 28.51
C HIS A 364 -15.60 17.95 27.23
N PHE A 365 -16.41 19.01 27.19
CA PHE A 365 -16.61 19.85 26.02
C PHE A 365 -15.31 20.50 25.50
N THR A 366 -14.41 20.93 26.40
CA THR A 366 -13.14 21.53 26.00
C THR A 366 -12.29 20.56 25.19
N PHE A 367 -12.21 19.30 25.63
CA PHE A 367 -11.51 18.26 24.87
C PHE A 367 -12.16 18.02 23.52
N LEU A 368 -13.50 17.94 23.47
CA LEU A 368 -14.22 17.69 22.22
C LEU A 368 -13.98 18.80 21.19
N VAL A 369 -13.95 20.07 21.60
CA VAL A 369 -13.62 21.20 20.73
C VAL A 369 -12.20 21.06 20.17
N ILE A 370 -11.21 20.77 21.02
CA ILE A 370 -9.81 20.61 20.59
C ILE A 370 -9.66 19.42 19.64
N PHE A 371 -10.24 18.27 20.01
CA PHE A 371 -10.21 17.06 19.20
C PHE A 371 -10.88 17.26 17.85
N PHE A 372 -12.00 17.98 17.80
CA PHE A 372 -12.70 18.33 16.57
C PHE A 372 -11.85 19.25 15.68
N LEU A 373 -11.22 20.28 16.25
CA LEU A 373 -10.34 21.18 15.50
C LEU A 373 -9.13 20.43 14.89
N LEU A 374 -8.45 19.60 15.69
CA LEU A 374 -7.35 18.76 15.21
C LEU A 374 -7.81 17.80 14.11
N SER A 375 -8.93 17.12 14.33
CA SER A 375 -9.52 16.20 13.34
C SER A 375 -9.88 16.92 12.04
N SER A 376 -10.39 18.15 12.12
CA SER A 376 -10.74 18.98 10.96
C SER A 376 -9.51 19.40 10.17
N ILE A 377 -8.40 19.76 10.84
CA ILE A 377 -7.12 20.05 10.18
C ILE A 377 -6.61 18.82 9.42
N VAL A 378 -6.65 17.64 10.06
CA VAL A 378 -6.19 16.40 9.41
C VAL A 378 -7.11 16.04 8.24
N LEU A 379 -8.43 16.18 8.38
CA LEU A 379 -9.38 15.96 7.30
C LEU A 379 -9.13 16.90 6.11
N PHE A 380 -8.82 18.18 6.37
CA PHE A 380 -8.45 19.12 5.33
C PHE A 380 -7.17 18.68 4.58
N VAL A 381 -6.15 18.22 5.31
CA VAL A 381 -4.92 17.67 4.69
C VAL A 381 -5.25 16.44 3.83
N ILE A 382 -6.12 15.54 4.29
CA ILE A 382 -6.57 14.37 3.53
C ILE A 382 -7.25 14.81 2.23
N TYR A 383 -8.19 15.76 2.32
CA TYR A 383 -8.89 16.30 1.17
C TYR A 383 -7.90 16.88 0.14
N GLU A 384 -6.96 17.73 0.58
CA GLU A 384 -5.92 18.31 -0.28
C GLU A 384 -5.05 17.24 -0.96
N LEU A 385 -4.66 16.20 -0.23
CA LEU A 385 -3.90 15.09 -0.78
C LEU A 385 -4.72 14.30 -1.80
N GLN A 386 -6.02 14.06 -1.57
CA GLN A 386 -6.88 13.36 -2.52
C GLN A 386 -7.10 14.17 -3.80
N VAL A 387 -7.31 15.48 -3.68
CA VAL A 387 -7.41 16.37 -4.84
C VAL A 387 -6.13 16.31 -5.68
N LYS A 388 -4.96 16.42 -5.03
CA LYS A 388 -3.66 16.43 -5.74
C LYS A 388 -3.27 15.06 -6.30
N LEU A 389 -3.45 13.99 -5.55
CA LEU A 389 -2.93 12.66 -5.87
C LEU A 389 -3.91 11.74 -6.59
N VAL A 390 -5.21 12.05 -6.58
CA VAL A 390 -6.24 11.21 -7.20
C VAL A 390 -7.01 11.98 -8.27
N ILE A 391 -7.52 13.17 -7.95
CA ILE A 391 -8.36 13.93 -8.88
C ILE A 391 -7.50 14.59 -9.99
N ASN A 392 -6.42 15.26 -9.61
CA ASN A 392 -5.58 15.98 -10.56
C ASN A 392 -4.45 15.11 -11.14
N ASP A 393 -4.44 13.82 -10.81
CA ASP A 393 -3.42 12.92 -11.33
C ASP A 393 -3.82 12.33 -12.69
N HIS A 394 -3.25 12.91 -13.73
CA HIS A 394 -3.40 12.42 -15.10
C HIS A 394 -2.56 11.18 -15.38
N SER A 395 -1.35 11.10 -14.82
CA SER A 395 -0.39 10.03 -15.08
C SER A 395 -0.86 8.64 -14.63
N ARG A 396 -1.71 8.55 -13.60
CA ARG A 396 -2.23 7.29 -13.03
C ARG A 396 -3.71 7.06 -13.34
N THR A 397 -4.32 7.93 -14.15
CA THR A 397 -5.73 7.83 -14.55
C THR A 397 -5.84 7.54 -16.03
N ILE A 398 -6.72 6.60 -16.41
CA ILE A 398 -7.09 6.41 -17.82
C ILE A 398 -8.15 7.44 -18.21
N ASP A 399 -7.68 8.57 -18.72
CA ASP A 399 -8.51 9.68 -19.19
C ASP A 399 -8.94 9.53 -20.67
N ARG A 400 -9.69 10.51 -21.18
CA ARG A 400 -10.23 10.47 -22.55
C ARG A 400 -9.13 10.34 -23.62
N PRO A 401 -8.02 11.10 -23.55
CA PRO A 401 -6.87 10.90 -24.45
C PRO A 401 -6.33 9.47 -24.45
N LEU A 402 -6.11 8.89 -23.26
CA LEU A 402 -5.57 7.54 -23.17
C LEU A 402 -6.53 6.49 -23.71
N TRP A 403 -7.84 6.66 -23.48
CA TRP A 403 -8.89 5.82 -24.08
C TRP A 403 -8.87 5.84 -25.61
N ARG A 404 -8.67 7.01 -26.23
CA ARG A 404 -8.57 7.12 -27.70
C ARG A 404 -7.37 6.33 -28.24
N ILE A 405 -6.25 6.33 -27.53
CA ILE A 405 -5.06 5.55 -27.90
C ILE A 405 -5.35 4.04 -27.75
N ILE A 406 -5.96 3.62 -26.64
CA ILE A 406 -6.39 2.24 -26.41
C ILE A 406 -7.31 1.76 -27.56
N ASP A 407 -8.31 2.56 -27.91
CA ASP A 407 -9.25 2.24 -29.00
C ASP A 407 -8.56 2.16 -30.36
N PHE A 408 -7.65 3.09 -30.65
CA PHE A 408 -6.85 3.07 -31.87
C PHE A 408 -6.01 1.80 -31.99
N LEU A 409 -5.31 1.41 -30.93
CA LEU A 409 -4.49 0.19 -30.91
C LEU A 409 -5.35 -1.07 -31.08
N ASN A 410 -6.55 -1.10 -30.51
CA ASN A 410 -7.46 -2.24 -30.62
C ASN A 410 -8.13 -2.38 -32.01
N ARG A 411 -8.26 -1.28 -32.77
CA ARG A 411 -8.80 -1.29 -34.14
C ARG A 411 -7.78 -1.79 -35.18
N ARG A 412 -6.48 -1.69 -34.90
CA ARG A 412 -5.42 -2.22 -35.77
C ARG A 412 -5.41 -3.75 -35.73
N ARG A 413 -5.75 -4.39 -36.86
CA ARG A 413 -5.73 -5.85 -37.04
C ARG A 413 -4.58 -6.33 -37.92
N ASP A 414 -3.90 -5.39 -38.57
CA ASP A 414 -2.94 -5.61 -39.65
C ASP A 414 -1.58 -6.12 -39.14
N LYS A 415 -1.13 -5.73 -37.94
CA LYS A 415 0.14 -6.20 -37.34
C LYS A 415 0.10 -6.27 -35.81
N PRO A 416 0.84 -7.22 -35.18
CA PRO A 416 0.96 -7.27 -33.73
C PRO A 416 1.69 -6.03 -33.19
N VAL A 417 1.06 -5.37 -32.21
CA VAL A 417 1.62 -4.19 -31.54
C VAL A 417 2.52 -4.65 -30.39
N ARG A 418 3.79 -4.20 -30.43
CA ARG A 418 4.79 -4.35 -29.37
C ARG A 418 5.09 -2.96 -28.82
N LEU A 419 4.54 -2.67 -27.64
CA LEU A 419 4.47 -1.33 -27.07
C LEU A 419 5.47 -1.14 -25.94
N ALA A 420 6.23 -0.05 -25.96
CA ALA A 420 6.88 0.49 -24.77
C ALA A 420 6.10 1.71 -24.25
N THR A 421 6.04 1.91 -22.94
CA THR A 421 5.35 3.05 -22.32
C THR A 421 6.31 3.82 -21.43
N PHE A 422 6.27 5.15 -21.51
CA PHE A 422 7.00 6.04 -20.62
C PHE A 422 6.00 7.06 -20.03
N PRO A 423 5.71 7.01 -18.72
CA PRO A 423 6.31 6.15 -17.71
C PRO A 423 5.88 4.67 -17.81
N MET A 424 6.71 3.77 -17.26
CA MET A 424 6.46 2.32 -17.31
C MET A 424 5.20 1.88 -16.57
N HIS A 425 4.68 2.64 -15.61
CA HIS A 425 3.48 2.27 -14.86
C HIS A 425 2.20 2.23 -15.72
N LEU A 426 2.18 2.92 -16.85
CA LEU A 426 1.06 2.85 -17.82
C LEU A 426 0.90 1.45 -18.43
N SER A 427 1.96 0.65 -18.45
CA SER A 427 1.98 -0.66 -19.10
C SER A 427 0.88 -1.61 -18.62
N PHE A 428 0.52 -1.60 -17.34
CA PHE A 428 -0.51 -2.49 -16.80
C PHE A 428 -1.90 -2.22 -17.39
N ALA A 429 -2.24 -0.94 -17.59
CA ALA A 429 -3.48 -0.57 -18.26
C ALA A 429 -3.51 -1.09 -19.72
N PHE A 430 -2.40 -0.95 -20.45
CA PHE A 430 -2.32 -1.41 -21.84
C PHE A 430 -2.33 -2.93 -21.96
N VAL A 431 -1.71 -3.63 -21.01
CA VAL A 431 -1.81 -5.10 -20.94
C VAL A 431 -3.25 -5.54 -20.72
N TYR A 432 -3.99 -4.86 -19.85
CA TYR A 432 -5.38 -5.20 -19.55
C TYR A 432 -6.34 -4.86 -20.72
N PHE A 433 -6.30 -3.62 -21.20
CA PHE A 433 -7.29 -3.09 -22.16
C PHE A 433 -6.96 -3.32 -23.64
N THR A 434 -5.73 -3.72 -23.98
CA THR A 434 -5.35 -3.91 -25.39
C THR A 434 -4.94 -5.34 -25.73
N ARG A 435 -4.85 -5.61 -27.03
CA ARG A 435 -4.26 -6.84 -27.59
C ARG A 435 -2.74 -6.77 -27.74
N SER A 436 -2.13 -5.64 -27.37
CA SER A 436 -0.70 -5.40 -27.52
C SER A 436 0.11 -6.28 -26.57
N THR A 437 1.34 -6.60 -26.98
CA THR A 437 2.37 -7.05 -26.03
C THR A 437 3.15 -5.82 -25.55
N VAL A 438 3.32 -5.66 -24.24
CA VAL A 438 3.88 -4.46 -23.62
C VAL A 438 5.21 -4.77 -22.94
N LEU A 439 6.16 -3.84 -23.06
CA LEU A 439 7.47 -3.91 -22.44
C LEU A 439 7.40 -3.65 -20.94
N ASN A 440 7.10 -4.70 -20.19
CA ASN A 440 7.20 -4.73 -18.73
C ASN A 440 7.28 -6.20 -18.26
N SER A 441 7.36 -6.38 -16.95
CA SER A 441 7.08 -7.63 -16.25
C SER A 441 6.22 -7.36 -15.01
N ASP A 442 5.31 -8.28 -14.72
CA ASP A 442 4.48 -8.33 -13.50
C ASP A 442 5.22 -8.93 -12.29
N THR A 443 6.51 -9.27 -12.43
CA THR A 443 7.34 -9.91 -11.40
C THR A 443 8.67 -9.19 -11.20
N TYR A 444 9.24 -9.30 -9.99
CA TYR A 444 10.55 -8.69 -9.71
C TYR A 444 11.68 -9.45 -10.38
N ILE A 445 11.59 -10.78 -10.49
CA ILE A 445 12.61 -11.56 -11.24
C ILE A 445 12.59 -11.17 -12.72
N GLY A 446 11.41 -10.95 -13.30
CA GLY A 446 11.30 -10.46 -14.68
C GLY A 446 11.82 -9.03 -14.84
N GLN A 447 11.50 -8.13 -13.90
CA GLN A 447 12.07 -6.77 -13.87
C GLN A 447 13.59 -6.79 -13.74
N GLY A 448 14.16 -7.73 -12.97
CA GLY A 448 15.60 -7.93 -12.85
C GLY A 448 16.29 -8.33 -14.16
N LYS A 449 15.55 -8.84 -15.16
CA LYS A 449 16.07 -9.10 -16.53
C LYS A 449 16.06 -7.86 -17.41
N MET A 450 15.38 -6.79 -16.99
CA MET A 450 15.23 -5.52 -17.70
C MET A 450 16.27 -4.47 -17.26
N THR A 451 17.50 -4.89 -16.96
CA THR A 451 18.58 -4.02 -16.45
C THR A 451 18.94 -2.85 -17.38
N ASP A 452 18.63 -2.97 -18.67
CA ASP A 452 18.88 -1.91 -19.66
C ASP A 452 17.87 -0.76 -19.57
N ILE A 453 16.77 -0.94 -18.83
CA ILE A 453 15.63 -0.01 -18.73
C ILE A 453 15.31 0.35 -17.28
N LEU A 454 15.52 -0.58 -16.35
CA LEU A 454 15.18 -0.44 -14.94
C LEU A 454 16.44 -0.50 -14.06
N PRO A 455 16.51 0.35 -13.00
CA PRO A 455 15.56 1.43 -12.69
C PRO A 455 15.73 2.66 -13.61
N VAL A 456 16.89 2.76 -14.27
CA VAL A 456 17.26 3.83 -15.20
C VAL A 456 17.71 3.20 -16.51
N ILE A 457 17.38 3.86 -17.63
CA ILE A 457 17.84 3.46 -18.96
C ILE A 457 19.35 3.67 -19.05
N SER A 458 20.09 2.58 -19.22
CA SER A 458 21.55 2.59 -19.25
C SER A 458 22.16 2.48 -20.65
N LYS A 459 21.31 2.38 -21.69
CA LYS A 459 21.71 2.21 -23.10
C LYS A 459 20.87 3.16 -23.96
N PRO A 460 21.38 3.60 -25.13
CA PRO A 460 20.59 4.40 -26.07
C PRO A 460 19.25 3.73 -26.36
N ILE A 461 18.14 4.47 -26.25
CA ILE A 461 16.80 3.89 -26.29
C ILE A 461 16.56 3.13 -27.61
N GLY A 462 17.12 3.58 -28.73
CA GLY A 462 17.02 2.87 -30.01
C GLY A 462 17.49 1.42 -29.92
N LYS A 463 18.61 1.16 -29.24
CA LYS A 463 19.14 -0.20 -29.02
C LYS A 463 18.24 -1.02 -28.11
N VAL A 464 17.61 -0.38 -27.12
CA VAL A 464 16.64 -1.02 -26.22
C VAL A 464 15.39 -1.42 -27.00
N LEU A 465 14.83 -0.51 -27.80
CA LEU A 465 13.65 -0.77 -28.63
C LEU A 465 13.93 -1.90 -29.63
N GLU A 466 15.10 -1.92 -30.25
CA GLU A 466 15.52 -3.00 -31.14
C GLU A 466 15.63 -4.35 -30.40
N LYS A 467 16.33 -4.40 -29.26
CA LYS A 467 16.49 -5.60 -28.43
C LYS A 467 15.15 -6.26 -28.10
N TYR A 468 14.17 -5.45 -27.72
CA TYR A 468 12.83 -5.94 -27.35
C TYR A 468 11.83 -5.96 -28.52
N ARG A 469 12.28 -5.63 -29.74
CA ARG A 469 11.47 -5.57 -30.97
C ARG A 469 10.24 -4.69 -30.80
N ILE A 470 10.42 -3.51 -30.21
CA ILE A 470 9.35 -2.53 -29.98
C ILE A 470 9.05 -1.81 -31.29
N ASN A 471 7.78 -1.74 -31.66
CA ASN A 471 7.33 -1.05 -32.88
C ASN A 471 6.41 0.14 -32.59
N HIS A 472 5.96 0.30 -31.33
CA HIS A 472 5.22 1.47 -30.88
C HIS A 472 5.75 1.95 -29.54
N VAL A 473 5.77 3.28 -29.35
CA VAL A 473 6.14 3.91 -28.09
C VAL A 473 5.05 4.88 -27.67
N LEU A 474 4.54 4.73 -26.45
CA LEU A 474 3.61 5.67 -25.84
C LEU A 474 4.34 6.53 -24.82
N LEU A 475 4.18 7.83 -24.94
CA LEU A 475 4.78 8.84 -24.07
C LEU A 475 3.71 9.65 -23.36
N ASP A 476 3.96 9.91 -22.09
CA ASP A 476 3.39 11.02 -21.34
C ASP A 476 4.40 12.18 -21.37
N ARG A 477 4.00 13.32 -21.95
CA ARG A 477 4.82 14.52 -22.13
C ARG A 477 5.21 15.20 -20.82
N GLU A 478 4.40 15.03 -19.78
CA GLU A 478 4.77 15.54 -18.46
C GLU A 478 5.92 14.72 -17.84
N TYR A 479 6.05 13.46 -18.26
CA TYR A 479 7.13 12.58 -17.83
C TYR A 479 8.37 12.70 -18.72
N VAL A 480 8.21 12.58 -20.04
CA VAL A 480 9.30 12.60 -21.02
C VAL A 480 8.88 13.23 -22.34
N THR A 481 9.77 14.05 -22.90
CA THR A 481 9.63 14.62 -24.25
C THR A 481 10.23 13.71 -25.31
N ILE A 482 9.76 13.84 -26.56
CA ILE A 482 10.31 13.06 -27.69
C ILE A 482 11.81 13.33 -27.88
N GLY A 483 12.24 14.59 -27.65
CA GLY A 483 13.64 14.99 -27.77
C GLY A 483 14.56 14.27 -26.79
N GLU A 484 14.12 14.08 -25.53
CA GLU A 484 14.86 13.35 -24.50
C GLU A 484 15.08 11.87 -24.83
N LEU A 485 14.31 11.30 -25.76
CA LEU A 485 14.50 9.92 -26.20
C LEU A 485 15.52 9.80 -27.34
N GLU A 486 15.90 10.88 -28.03
CA GLU A 486 16.90 10.83 -29.10
C GLU A 486 16.60 9.74 -30.18
N LEU A 487 15.32 9.58 -30.55
CA LEU A 487 14.89 8.57 -31.51
C LEU A 487 15.31 8.96 -32.94
N ALA A 488 16.12 8.12 -33.59
CA ALA A 488 16.61 8.39 -34.95
C ALA A 488 15.51 8.43 -36.03
N LYS A 489 14.49 7.56 -35.92
CA LYS A 489 13.36 7.48 -36.85
C LYS A 489 12.08 7.17 -36.08
N TYR A 490 11.05 7.96 -36.32
CA TYR A 490 9.72 7.71 -35.78
C TYR A 490 8.65 8.43 -36.61
N LYS A 491 7.40 7.96 -36.51
CA LYS A 491 6.21 8.64 -37.02
C LYS A 491 5.21 8.84 -35.89
N ILE A 492 4.76 10.07 -35.69
CA ILE A 492 3.67 10.38 -34.76
C ILE A 492 2.37 9.82 -35.34
N LEU A 493 1.73 8.89 -34.63
CA LEU A 493 0.43 8.33 -35.01
C LEU A 493 -0.73 9.07 -34.36
N ILE A 494 -0.58 9.41 -33.08
CA ILE A 494 -1.54 10.17 -32.29
C ILE A 494 -0.77 11.16 -31.44
N ASP A 495 -1.26 12.40 -31.43
CA ASP A 495 -0.80 13.48 -30.59
C ASP A 495 -2.04 14.16 -29.97
N ARG A 496 -2.25 13.95 -28.68
CA ARG A 496 -3.43 14.44 -27.95
C ARG A 496 -3.05 14.80 -26.52
N ASP A 497 -3.21 16.08 -26.20
CA ASP A 497 -2.94 16.63 -24.88
C ASP A 497 -1.52 16.22 -24.40
N ASN A 498 -1.44 15.51 -23.29
CA ASN A 498 -0.19 15.05 -22.70
C ASN A 498 0.34 13.74 -23.29
N TYR A 499 -0.40 13.06 -24.18
CA TYR A 499 0.01 11.74 -24.70
C TYR A 499 0.40 11.74 -26.17
N VAL A 500 1.50 11.05 -26.46
CA VAL A 500 1.98 10.84 -27.83
C VAL A 500 2.19 9.36 -28.08
N LEU A 501 1.59 8.85 -29.16
CA LEU A 501 1.85 7.50 -29.67
C LEU A 501 2.73 7.59 -30.91
N LEU A 502 3.91 6.99 -30.83
CA LEU A 502 4.89 6.90 -31.90
C LEU A 502 4.88 5.51 -32.53
N LYS A 503 5.13 5.46 -33.84
CA LYS A 503 5.56 4.27 -34.57
C LYS A 503 7.05 4.36 -34.84
N ILE A 504 7.79 3.30 -34.53
CA ILE A 504 9.24 3.19 -34.76
C ILE A 504 9.51 2.54 -36.10
#